data_AF-A0A368B4Y4-F1
#
_entry.id   AF-A0A368B4Y4-F1
#
_cell.length_a   1.000
_cell.length_b   1.000
_cell.length_c   1.000
_cell.angle_alpha   90.00
_cell.angle_beta   90.00
_cell.angle_gamma   90.00
#
_symmetry.space_group_name_H-M   'P 1'
#
loop_
_entity.id
_entity.type
_entity.pdbx_description
1 polymer ?
#
loop_
_entity_poly.entity_id
_entity_poly.type
_entity_poly.pdbx_seq_one_letter_code
_entity_poly.pdbx_strand_id
1 'polypeptide(L)'
;KARGASSAASAANGIVDSVRALTTPTAAGDTFSMCVCSDGSYGTPEGLIISFPCRNDGHKVEIVTNLTLNEFSRAKFDASVQELAEEREAVKDLI
;
A
#
# COMPACT_ATOMS: atom_id res chain seq x y z
N LYS A 1 22.14 -5.93 20.55
CA LYS A 1 21.51 -7.22 20.15
C LYS A 1 20.02 -6.93 19.95
N ALA A 2 19.46 -7.17 18.76
CA ALA A 2 18.03 -7.02 18.51
C ALA A 2 17.21 -7.92 19.47
N ARG A 3 15.94 -7.57 19.72
CA ARG A 3 15.11 -8.07 20.85
C ARG A 3 14.88 -9.59 20.93
N GLY A 4 15.24 -10.38 19.91
CA GLY A 4 15.02 -11.83 19.90
C GLY A 4 13.55 -12.27 19.81
N ALA A 5 12.64 -11.30 19.71
CA ALA A 5 11.21 -11.46 19.52
C ALA A 5 10.76 -10.56 18.37
N SER A 6 9.58 -10.83 17.81
CA SER A 6 8.99 -10.02 16.75
C SER A 6 8.68 -8.59 17.23
N SER A 7 8.52 -7.68 16.28
CA SER A 7 8.25 -6.26 16.51
C SER A 7 6.78 -5.96 16.85
N ALA A 8 6.18 -6.75 17.75
CA ALA A 8 4.74 -6.74 18.05
C ALA A 8 4.20 -5.36 18.45
N ALA A 9 4.90 -4.62 19.32
CA ALA A 9 4.46 -3.30 19.76
C ALA A 9 4.40 -2.27 18.61
N SER A 10 5.40 -2.27 17.71
CA SER A 10 5.38 -1.37 16.56
C SER A 10 4.39 -1.81 15.49
N ALA A 11 4.16 -3.12 15.33
CA ALA A 11 3.11 -3.63 14.45
C ALA A 11 1.72 -3.18 14.93
N ALA A 12 1.45 -3.26 16.23
CA ALA A 12 0.20 -2.74 16.82
C ALA A 12 0.04 -1.24 16.59
N ASN A 13 1.12 -0.46 16.75
CA ASN A 13 1.08 0.98 16.46
C ASN A 13 0.82 1.25 14.97
N GLY A 14 1.43 0.48 14.07
CA GLY A 14 1.18 0.57 12.64
C GLY A 14 -0.29 0.36 12.29
N ILE A 15 -0.96 -0.62 12.92
CA ILE A 15 -2.41 -0.83 12.74
C ILE A 15 -3.21 0.39 13.22
N VAL A 16 -2.89 0.92 14.40
CA VAL A 16 -3.58 2.10 14.95
C VAL A 16 -3.43 3.31 14.01
N ASP A 17 -2.21 3.57 13.53
CA ASP A 17 -1.93 4.68 12.62
C ASP A 17 -2.64 4.50 11.28
N SER A 18 -2.63 3.27 10.73
CA SER A 18 -3.35 2.92 9.50
C SER A 18 -4.86 3.17 9.61
N VAL A 19 -5.51 2.68 10.68
CA VAL A 19 -6.95 2.90 10.89
C VAL A 19 -7.25 4.40 11.09
N ARG A 20 -6.39 5.13 11.78
CA ARG A 20 -6.54 6.58 11.94
C ARG A 20 -6.44 7.31 10.61
N ALA A 21 -5.49 6.94 9.74
CA ALA A 21 -5.35 7.54 8.41
C ALA A 21 -6.57 7.25 7.52
N LEU A 22 -7.18 6.07 7.65
CA LEU A 22 -8.40 5.70 6.93
C LEU A 22 -9.66 6.42 7.43
N THR A 23 -9.63 7.03 8.62
CA THR A 23 -10.82 7.64 9.24
C THR A 23 -10.69 9.14 9.51
N THR A 24 -9.50 9.71 9.28
CA THR A 24 -9.19 11.12 9.52
C THR A 24 -8.72 11.77 8.22
N PRO A 25 -9.20 12.98 7.87
CA PRO A 25 -8.69 13.71 6.71
C PRO A 25 -7.17 13.85 6.74
N THR A 26 -6.51 13.55 5.62
CA THR A 26 -5.08 13.74 5.45
C THR A 26 -4.78 15.23 5.26
N ALA A 27 -3.75 15.75 5.94
CA ALA A 27 -3.36 17.15 5.81
C ALA A 27 -2.97 17.49 4.35
N ALA A 28 -3.14 18.75 3.95
CA ALA A 28 -2.72 19.22 2.64
C ALA A 28 -1.19 19.08 2.45
N GLY A 29 -0.74 18.59 1.29
CA GLY A 29 0.64 18.19 1.03
C GLY A 29 1.01 16.74 1.41
N ASP A 30 0.38 16.15 2.43
CA ASP A 30 0.77 14.83 2.97
C ASP A 30 0.11 13.63 2.27
N THR A 31 0.69 12.45 2.45
CA THR A 31 0.12 11.16 2.03
C THR A 31 0.40 10.10 3.09
N PHE A 32 -0.31 8.98 3.04
CA PHE A 32 0.02 7.78 3.82
C PHE A 32 0.08 6.56 2.90
N SER A 33 0.82 5.53 3.29
CA SER A 33 0.85 4.27 2.56
C SER A 33 -0.30 3.37 2.98
N MET A 34 -0.98 2.77 2.02
CA MET A 34 -2.02 1.77 2.29
C MET A 34 -2.09 0.76 1.17
N CYS A 35 -2.22 -0.52 1.54
CA CYS A 35 -2.56 -1.58 0.60
C CYS A 35 -4.03 -1.49 0.22
N VAL A 36 -4.32 -1.23 -1.05
CA VAL A 36 -5.69 -1.15 -1.58
C VAL A 36 -5.81 -2.01 -2.84
N CYS A 37 -7.05 -2.34 -3.20
CA CYS A 37 -7.34 -3.02 -4.46
C CYS A 37 -7.01 -2.08 -5.62
N SER A 38 -6.07 -2.49 -6.47
CA SER A 38 -5.64 -1.68 -7.60
C SER A 38 -6.77 -1.43 -8.59
N ASP A 39 -6.86 -0.18 -9.04
CA ASP A 39 -7.71 0.34 -10.12
C ASP A 39 -6.93 0.54 -11.43
N GLY A 40 -5.74 -0.08 -11.55
CA GLY A 40 -4.84 0.11 -12.69
C GLY A 40 -3.85 1.27 -12.50
N SER A 41 -3.94 2.01 -11.39
CA SER A 41 -3.01 3.09 -11.04
C SER A 41 -1.55 2.64 -11.18
N TYR A 42 -0.72 3.50 -11.75
CA TYR A 42 0.69 3.24 -12.03
C TYR A 42 0.97 2.02 -12.91
N GLY A 43 0.00 1.61 -13.75
CA GLY A 43 0.15 0.49 -14.69
C GLY A 43 0.10 -0.88 -14.02
N THR A 44 -0.52 -0.98 -12.85
CA THR A 44 -0.61 -2.23 -12.10
C THR A 44 -1.79 -3.10 -12.56
N PRO A 45 -1.77 -4.42 -12.31
CA PRO A 45 -2.92 -5.28 -12.57
C PRO A 45 -4.10 -4.90 -11.67
N GLU A 46 -5.26 -4.60 -12.27
CA GLU A 46 -6.50 -4.37 -11.53
C GLU A 46 -6.84 -5.58 -10.65
N GLY A 47 -7.44 -5.31 -9.48
CA GLY A 47 -7.84 -6.36 -8.54
C GLY A 47 -6.73 -6.87 -7.62
N LEU A 48 -5.46 -6.52 -7.87
CA LEU A 48 -4.34 -6.90 -7.00
C LEU A 48 -4.25 -5.95 -5.79
N ILE A 49 -4.00 -6.49 -4.59
CA ILE A 49 -3.80 -5.68 -3.39
C ILE A 49 -2.36 -5.16 -3.37
N ILE A 50 -2.17 -3.86 -3.56
CA ILE A 50 -0.84 -3.22 -3.68
C ILE A 50 -0.79 -1.99 -2.78
N SER A 51 0.37 -1.70 -2.19
CA SER A 51 0.59 -0.48 -1.41
C SER A 51 0.77 0.74 -2.32
N PHE A 52 -0.09 1.74 -2.17
CA PHE A 52 -0.01 3.02 -2.88
C PHE A 52 0.13 4.21 -1.91
N PRO A 53 0.62 5.37 -2.38
CA PRO A 53 0.40 6.63 -1.68
C PRO A 53 -1.08 7.02 -1.78
N CYS A 54 -1.72 7.16 -0.63
CA CYS A 54 -3.14 7.47 -0.50
C CYS A 54 -3.36 8.76 0.28
N ARG A 55 -4.55 9.33 0.08
CA ARG A 55 -5.08 10.46 0.83
C ARG A 55 -6.53 10.19 1.22
N ASN A 56 -6.93 10.73 2.36
CA ASN A 56 -8.31 10.72 2.84
C ASN A 56 -8.85 12.16 2.84
N ASP A 57 -9.97 12.42 2.18
CA ASP A 57 -10.61 13.74 2.16
C ASP A 57 -11.63 13.96 3.32
N GLY A 58 -11.77 12.97 4.21
CA GLY A 58 -12.76 12.93 5.28
C GLY A 58 -14.01 12.11 4.94
N HIS A 59 -14.15 11.71 3.67
CA HIS A 59 -15.25 10.89 3.19
C HIS A 59 -14.77 9.61 2.52
N LYS A 60 -13.70 9.69 1.73
CA LYS A 60 -13.13 8.59 0.98
C LYS A 60 -11.60 8.63 0.98
N VAL A 61 -11.04 7.45 0.80
CA VAL A 61 -9.60 7.25 0.57
C VAL A 61 -9.38 7.09 -0.92
N GLU A 62 -8.41 7.83 -1.47
CA GLU A 62 -8.06 7.81 -2.89
C GLU A 62 -6.56 7.62 -3.08
N ILE A 63 -6.19 6.92 -4.16
CA ILE A 63 -4.81 6.81 -4.61
C ILE A 63 -4.38 8.16 -5.18
N VAL A 64 -3.21 8.64 -4.77
CA VAL A 64 -2.57 9.80 -5.38
C VAL A 64 -1.94 9.35 -6.69
N THR A 65 -2.38 9.86 -7.83
CA THR A 65 -2.01 9.37 -9.18
C THR A 65 -1.02 10.27 -9.93
N ASN A 66 -0.73 11.46 -9.41
CA ASN A 66 0.09 12.48 -10.08
C ASN A 66 1.58 12.44 -9.70
N LEU A 67 2.09 11.29 -9.24
CA LEU A 67 3.52 11.15 -8.91
C LEU A 67 4.29 10.57 -10.11
N THR A 68 5.41 11.21 -10.44
CA THR A 68 6.34 10.66 -11.42
C THR A 68 7.30 9.69 -10.73
N LEU A 69 7.37 8.47 -11.23
CA LEU A 69 8.35 7.49 -10.78
C LEU A 69 9.54 7.53 -11.71
N ASN A 70 10.72 7.80 -11.14
CA ASN A 70 11.97 7.65 -11.88
C ASN A 70 12.24 6.15 -12.15
N GLU A 71 13.21 5.89 -13.02
CA GLU A 71 13.55 4.52 -13.46
C GLU A 71 13.86 3.58 -12.29
N PHE A 72 14.61 4.07 -11.29
CA PHE A 72 14.95 3.28 -10.11
C PHE A 72 13.71 2.90 -9.29
N SER A 73 12.86 3.87 -8.95
CA SER A 73 11.63 3.63 -8.19
C SER A 73 10.66 2.75 -8.96
N ARG A 74 10.60 2.92 -10.29
CA ARG A 74 9.76 2.08 -11.15
C ARG A 74 10.20 0.63 -11.12
N ALA A 75 11.49 0.36 -11.33
CA ALA A 75 12.01 -1.00 -11.31
C ALA A 75 11.74 -1.71 -9.97
N LYS A 76 11.83 -0.99 -8.83
CA LYS A 76 11.52 -1.55 -7.51
C LYS A 76 10.04 -1.80 -7.29
N PHE A 77 9.19 -0.88 -7.75
CA PHE A 77 7.75 -1.06 -7.65
C PHE A 77 7.29 -2.25 -8.51
N ASP A 78 7.73 -2.33 -9.77
CA ASP A 78 7.35 -3.41 -10.69
C ASP A 78 7.77 -4.78 -10.16
N ALA A 79 8.95 -4.88 -9.54
CA ALA A 79 9.40 -6.12 -8.91
C ALA A 79 8.46 -6.59 -7.78
N SER A 80 7.98 -5.67 -6.93
CA SER A 80 7.04 -6.02 -5.86
C SER A 80 5.64 -6.34 -6.39
N VAL A 81 5.20 -5.67 -7.46
CA VAL A 81 3.93 -5.98 -8.12
C VAL A 81 3.96 -7.36 -8.76
N GLN A 82 5.09 -7.74 -9.36
CA GLN A 82 5.29 -9.07 -9.91
C GLN A 82 5.25 -10.15 -8.82
N GLU A 83 5.91 -9.94 -7.68
CA GLU A 83 5.86 -10.84 -6.52
C GLU A 83 4.41 -11.05 -6.05
N LEU A 84 3.63 -9.98 -5.89
CA LEU A 84 2.23 -10.06 -5.50
C LEU A 84 1.36 -10.80 -6.53
N ALA A 85 1.65 -10.64 -7.82
CA ALA A 85 0.93 -11.35 -8.88
C ALA A 85 1.20 -12.86 -8.82
N GLU A 86 2.44 -13.26 -8.51
CA GLU A 86 2.83 -14.66 -8.31
C GLU A 86 2.16 -15.26 -7.06
N GLU A 87 2.12 -14.51 -5.95
CA GLU A 87 1.40 -14.92 -4.73
C GLU A 87 -0.09 -15.15 -5.01
N ARG A 88 -0.73 -14.25 -5.77
CA ARG A 88 -2.15 -14.40 -6.17
C ARG A 88 -2.37 -15.68 -6.98
N GLU A 89 -1.50 -15.97 -7.94
CA GLU A 89 -1.59 -17.20 -8.73
C GLU A 89 -1.40 -18.46 -7.87
N ALA A 90 -0.53 -18.40 -6.86
CA ALA A 90 -0.27 -19.53 -5.97
C ALA A 90 -1.49 -19.88 -5.08
N VAL A 91 -2.35 -18.91 -4.77
CA VAL A 91 -3.53 -19.10 -3.89
C VAL A 91 -4.85 -19.15 -4.65
N LYS A 92 -4.84 -19.06 -5.98
CA LYS A 92 -6.06 -18.92 -6.79
C LYS A 92 -7.09 -20.04 -6.61
N ASP A 93 -6.62 -21.26 -6.32
CA ASP A 93 -7.49 -22.43 -6.15
C ASP A 93 -8.16 -22.47 -4.75
N LEU A 94 -7.92 -21.47 -3.89
CA LEU A 94 -8.51 -21.35 -2.54
C LEU A 94 -9.74 -20.42 -2.48
N ILE A 95 -10.15 -19.84 -3.61
CA ILE A 95 -11.24 -18.85 -3.74
C ILE A 95 -12.34 -19.43 -4.63
#